data_AF-A0A2H6AGY4-F1
#
_entry.id   AF-A0A2H6AGY4-F1
#
_cell.length_a   1.000
_cell.length_b   1.000
_cell.length_c   1.000
_cell.angle_alpha   90.00
_cell.angle_beta   90.00
_cell.angle_gamma   90.00
#
_symmetry.space_group_name_H-M   'P 1'
#
loop_
_entity.id
_entity.type
_entity.pdbx_description
1 polymer ?
#
loop_
_entity_poly.entity_id
_entity_poly.type
_entity_poly.pdbx_seq_one_letter_code
_entity_poly.pdbx_strand_id
1 'polypeptide(L)'
;MREYFERTWDWVKNRTLDAYDFVREEREKVAIIAVVVILLLFLGGMAFAWWYGSRPDPQLEAMRELREKIDNETDPEKRRELMREYFQGMRNLNEEQRTILWAEMEENNRFNDRLRQLFSLPYEERIKQIDQDIDRMLEMRRKFEEMRQQGFRGPRGGPGGNPGGPGAPGKPNFGGAGPGKPNPGGFGRGPGGGGPGGPQAGPPGAFPGQQRRPLSSEERDRLRRLYLDHTSPEMRAMRSEYRRLMQERMQQRGISFSGGRGFGGPGFGPGFGGPGFGGGPRR
;
A
#
# COMPACT_ATOMS: atom_id res chain seq x y z
N MET A 1 -46.80 18.37 44.40
CA MET A 1 -45.80 18.88 43.42
C MET A 1 -44.52 19.33 44.10
N ARG A 2 -44.57 20.27 45.07
CA ARG A 2 -43.37 20.75 45.79
C ARG A 2 -42.58 19.63 46.50
N GLU A 3 -43.29 18.73 47.20
CA GLU A 3 -42.66 17.60 47.91
C GLU A 3 -41.97 16.59 46.98
N TYR A 4 -42.51 16.37 45.78
CA TYR A 4 -41.88 15.48 44.78
C TYR A 4 -40.58 16.09 44.25
N PHE A 5 -40.58 17.40 43.99
CA PHE A 5 -39.39 18.12 43.55
C PHE A 5 -38.29 18.10 44.61
N GLU A 6 -38.63 18.41 45.87
CA GLU A 6 -37.69 18.37 46.99
C GLU A 6 -37.09 16.97 47.19
N ARG A 7 -37.91 15.92 47.09
CA ARG A 7 -37.43 14.53 47.20
C ARG A 7 -36.52 14.10 46.04
N THR A 8 -36.81 14.52 44.80
CA THR A 8 -35.91 14.27 43.66
C THR A 8 -34.61 15.07 43.77
N TRP A 9 -34.69 16.29 44.28
CA TRP A 9 -33.52 17.17 44.43
C TRP A 9 -32.55 16.64 45.49
N ASP A 10 -33.07 16.19 46.64
CA ASP A 10 -32.24 15.59 47.69
C ASP A 10 -31.61 14.26 47.25
N TRP A 11 -32.33 13.46 46.45
CA TRP A 11 -31.78 12.24 45.86
C TRP A 11 -30.62 12.53 44.90
N VAL A 12 -30.76 13.53 44.02
CA VAL A 12 -29.68 13.95 43.12
C VAL A 12 -28.50 14.49 43.92
N LYS A 13 -28.75 15.34 44.92
CA LYS A 13 -27.71 15.96 45.75
C LYS A 13 -26.89 14.91 46.51
N ASN A 14 -27.55 13.95 47.17
CA ASN A 14 -26.85 12.88 47.88
C ASN A 14 -26.02 12.02 46.91
N ARG A 15 -26.57 11.69 45.74
CA ARG A 15 -25.85 10.90 44.72
C ARG A 15 -24.67 11.64 44.10
N THR A 16 -24.73 12.97 44.01
CA THR A 16 -23.58 13.78 43.58
C THR A 16 -22.48 13.86 44.64
N LEU A 17 -22.84 13.93 45.92
CA LEU A 17 -21.85 13.98 47.01
C LEU A 17 -21.08 12.66 47.14
N ASP A 18 -21.78 11.52 47.03
CA ASP A 18 -21.16 10.19 47.01
C ASP A 18 -20.16 10.04 45.86
N ALA A 19 -20.46 10.63 44.70
CA ALA A 19 -19.54 10.62 43.55
C ALA A 19 -18.27 11.45 43.81
N TYR A 20 -18.39 12.59 44.50
CA TYR A 20 -17.24 13.44 44.84
C TYR A 20 -16.30 12.78 45.85
N ASP A 21 -16.85 12.11 46.86
CA ASP A 21 -16.04 11.40 47.86
C ASP A 21 -15.40 10.14 47.30
N PHE A 22 -16.12 9.39 46.44
CA PHE A 22 -15.55 8.27 45.69
C PHE A 22 -14.39 8.71 44.77
N VAL A 23 -14.57 9.82 44.04
CA VAL A 23 -13.49 10.40 43.21
C VAL A 23 -12.33 10.88 44.07
N ARG A 24 -12.57 11.26 45.33
CA ARG A 24 -11.52 11.71 46.26
C ARG A 24 -10.70 10.57 46.85
N GLU A 25 -11.31 9.42 47.11
CA GLU A 25 -10.63 8.24 47.63
C GLU A 25 -9.85 7.50 46.53
N GLU A 26 -10.40 7.47 45.31
CA GLU A 26 -9.82 6.76 44.16
C GLU A 26 -9.14 7.71 43.15
N ARG A 27 -8.65 8.87 43.60
CA ARG A 27 -8.08 9.92 42.72
C ARG A 27 -7.07 9.40 41.71
N GLU A 28 -6.21 8.46 42.11
CA GLU A 28 -5.20 7.87 41.24
C GLU A 28 -5.83 7.01 40.13
N LYS A 29 -6.79 6.14 40.46
CA LYS A 29 -7.48 5.30 39.47
C LYS A 29 -8.34 6.13 38.54
N VAL A 30 -9.04 7.13 39.07
CA VAL A 30 -9.85 8.07 38.26
C VAL A 30 -8.95 8.87 37.33
N ALA A 31 -7.78 9.33 37.79
CA ALA A 31 -6.81 10.02 36.93
C ALA A 31 -6.28 9.11 35.82
N ILE A 32 -5.93 7.86 36.13
CA ILE A 32 -5.49 6.87 35.11
C ILE A 32 -6.60 6.64 34.08
N ILE A 33 -7.84 6.40 34.52
CA ILE A 33 -8.97 6.18 33.61
C ILE A 33 -9.21 7.42 32.74
N ALA A 34 -9.18 8.62 33.31
CA ALA A 34 -9.34 9.87 32.56
C ALA A 34 -8.24 10.03 31.49
N VAL A 35 -6.98 9.74 31.82
CA VAL A 35 -5.86 9.76 30.87
C VAL A 35 -6.06 8.73 29.76
N VAL A 36 -6.50 7.51 30.09
CA VAL A 36 -6.79 6.46 29.10
C VAL A 36 -7.93 6.89 28.17
N VAL A 37 -9.02 7.45 28.70
CA VAL A 37 -10.14 7.94 27.90
C VAL A 37 -9.70 9.07 26.97
N ILE A 38 -8.93 10.05 27.46
CA ILE A 38 -8.38 11.14 26.64
C ILE A 38 -7.49 10.58 25.53
N LEU A 39 -6.63 9.60 25.85
CA LEU A 39 -5.74 8.96 24.87
C LEU A 39 -6.54 8.19 23.81
N LEU A 40 -7.61 7.50 24.19
CA LEU A 40 -8.52 6.83 23.25
C LEU A 40 -9.27 7.81 22.35
N LEU A 41 -9.76 8.92 22.90
CA LEU A 41 -10.41 9.98 22.11
C LEU A 41 -9.41 10.64 21.15
N PHE A 42 -8.17 10.85 21.59
CA PHE A 42 -7.11 11.40 20.74
C PHE A 42 -6.75 10.45 19.59
N LEU A 43 -6.55 9.16 19.87
CA LEU A 43 -6.29 8.15 18.83
C LEU A 43 -7.49 7.97 17.89
N GLY A 44 -8.71 7.99 18.44
CA GLY A 44 -9.95 7.96 17.66
C GLY A 44 -10.06 9.17 16.74
N GLY A 45 -9.74 10.37 17.23
CA GLY A 45 -9.69 11.59 16.44
C GLY A 45 -8.63 11.55 15.33
N MET A 46 -7.42 11.04 15.63
CA MET A 46 -6.38 10.83 14.62
C MET A 46 -6.81 9.83 13.55
N ALA A 47 -7.40 8.70 13.93
CA ALA A 47 -7.90 7.70 13.00
C ALA A 47 -9.04 8.26 12.13
N PHE A 48 -9.94 9.06 12.71
CA PHE A 48 -11.04 9.71 12.00
C PHE A 48 -10.53 10.75 11.00
N ALA A 49 -9.62 11.65 11.41
CA ALA A 49 -9.01 12.64 10.53
C ALA A 49 -8.23 11.97 9.37
N TRP A 50 -7.53 10.89 9.69
CA TRP A 50 -6.79 10.08 8.74
C TRP A 50 -7.73 9.40 7.72
N TRP A 51 -8.84 8.81 8.18
CA TRP A 51 -9.85 8.21 7.30
C TRP A 51 -10.53 9.25 6.41
N TYR A 52 -10.90 10.42 6.97
CA TYR A 52 -11.54 11.48 6.22
C TYR A 52 -10.60 12.10 5.17
N GLY A 53 -9.33 12.33 5.52
CA GLY A 53 -8.33 12.89 4.61
C GLY A 53 -7.79 11.92 3.56
N SER A 54 -8.11 10.62 3.64
CA SER A 54 -7.66 9.62 2.67
C SER A 54 -8.77 9.01 1.83
N ARG A 55 -9.98 9.56 1.94
CA ARG A 55 -11.01 9.33 0.93
C ARG A 55 -10.52 9.93 -0.40
N PRO A 56 -10.52 9.14 -1.49
CA PRO A 56 -10.30 9.69 -2.81
C PRO A 56 -11.30 10.81 -3.04
N ASP A 57 -10.88 11.85 -3.74
CA ASP A 57 -11.79 12.90 -4.10
C ASP A 57 -12.94 12.30 -4.93
N PRO A 58 -14.21 12.46 -4.54
CA PRO A 58 -15.34 11.87 -5.26
C PRO A 58 -15.37 12.31 -6.73
N GLN A 59 -14.84 13.49 -7.05
CA GLN A 59 -14.75 13.95 -8.44
C GLN A 59 -13.69 13.17 -9.24
N LEU A 60 -12.55 12.85 -8.63
CA LEU A 60 -11.52 12.02 -9.26
C LEU A 60 -12.01 10.59 -9.48
N GLU A 61 -12.78 10.03 -8.55
CA GLU A 61 -13.42 8.72 -8.72
C GLU A 61 -14.40 8.74 -9.89
N ALA A 62 -15.28 9.73 -9.98
CA ALA A 62 -16.19 9.88 -11.10
C ALA A 62 -15.45 9.97 -12.45
N MET A 63 -14.31 10.65 -12.51
CA MET A 63 -13.49 10.71 -13.73
C MET A 63 -12.83 9.38 -14.06
N ARG A 64 -12.36 8.62 -13.06
CA ARG A 64 -11.82 7.28 -13.27
C ARG A 64 -12.88 6.31 -13.77
N GLU A 65 -14.09 6.38 -13.22
CA GLU A 65 -15.22 5.58 -13.68
C GLU A 65 -15.65 5.95 -15.11
N LEU A 66 -15.72 7.25 -15.44
CA LEU A 66 -16.01 7.69 -16.81
C LEU A 66 -14.96 7.20 -17.79
N ARG A 67 -13.68 7.27 -17.43
CA ARG A 67 -12.59 6.73 -18.23
C ARG A 67 -12.72 5.22 -18.44
N GLU A 68 -13.04 4.48 -17.39
CA GLU A 68 -13.34 3.04 -17.46
C GLU A 68 -14.52 2.75 -18.41
N LYS A 69 -15.61 3.53 -18.35
CA LYS A 69 -16.74 3.40 -19.28
C LYS A 69 -16.34 3.70 -20.73
N ILE A 70 -15.58 4.77 -20.97
CA ILE A 70 -15.11 5.18 -22.31
C ILE A 70 -14.32 4.06 -22.98
N ASP A 71 -13.53 3.35 -22.21
CA ASP A 71 -12.62 2.35 -22.77
C ASP A 71 -13.25 0.97 -22.89
N ASN A 72 -14.27 0.65 -22.08
CA ASN A 72 -15.07 -0.57 -22.24
C ASN A 72 -16.17 -0.45 -23.30
N GLU A 73 -16.56 0.76 -23.68
CA GLU A 73 -17.62 0.99 -24.67
C GLU A 73 -17.08 0.78 -26.11
N THR A 74 -17.66 -0.20 -26.80
CA THR A 74 -17.30 -0.54 -28.18
C THR A 74 -18.01 0.34 -29.20
N ASP A 75 -19.18 0.89 -28.86
CA ASP A 75 -19.95 1.74 -29.76
C ASP A 75 -19.29 3.12 -29.89
N PRO A 76 -18.87 3.54 -31.11
CA PRO A 76 -18.22 4.82 -31.32
C PRO A 76 -19.11 6.04 -31.02
N GLU A 77 -20.44 5.92 -31.07
CA GLU A 77 -21.34 7.03 -30.72
C GLU A 77 -21.41 7.23 -29.20
N LYS A 78 -21.66 6.16 -28.44
CA LYS A 78 -21.65 6.21 -26.98
C LYS A 78 -20.29 6.58 -26.42
N ARG A 79 -19.20 6.11 -27.04
CA ARG A 79 -17.84 6.52 -26.64
C ARG A 79 -17.62 8.02 -26.82
N ARG A 80 -18.16 8.62 -27.87
CA ARG A 80 -18.12 10.08 -28.08
C ARG A 80 -18.95 10.84 -27.05
N GLU A 81 -20.07 10.29 -26.60
CA GLU A 81 -20.88 10.85 -25.50
C GLU A 81 -20.16 10.79 -24.16
N LEU A 82 -19.63 9.61 -23.79
CA LEU A 82 -18.86 9.43 -22.56
C LEU A 82 -17.60 10.31 -22.55
N MET A 83 -16.91 10.46 -23.69
CA MET A 83 -15.80 11.40 -23.83
C MET A 83 -16.25 12.84 -23.60
N ARG A 84 -17.40 13.26 -24.14
CA ARG A 84 -17.96 14.60 -23.88
C ARG A 84 -18.20 14.80 -22.38
N GLU A 85 -18.78 13.82 -21.69
CA GLU A 85 -19.01 13.85 -20.24
C GLU A 85 -17.69 13.90 -19.45
N TYR A 86 -16.69 13.09 -19.83
CA TYR A 86 -15.36 13.11 -19.23
C TYR A 86 -14.66 14.46 -19.39
N PHE A 87 -14.73 15.09 -20.57
CA PHE A 87 -14.17 16.43 -20.78
C PHE A 87 -14.93 17.50 -19.99
N GLN A 88 -16.24 17.38 -19.84
CA GLN A 88 -17.02 18.28 -18.97
C GLN A 88 -16.63 18.10 -17.51
N GLY A 89 -16.50 16.85 -17.04
CA GLY A 89 -16.04 16.53 -15.70
C GLY A 89 -14.63 17.07 -15.41
N MET A 90 -13.70 16.95 -16.37
CA MET A 90 -12.36 17.54 -16.24
C MET A 90 -12.37 19.06 -16.10
N ARG A 91 -13.33 19.77 -16.71
CA ARG A 91 -13.46 21.24 -16.54
C ARG A 91 -13.90 21.62 -15.12
N ASN A 92 -14.64 20.73 -14.45
CA ASN A 92 -15.12 20.92 -13.09
C ASN A 92 -14.08 20.58 -12.02
N LEU A 93 -13.00 19.86 -12.39
CA LEU A 93 -11.89 19.57 -11.49
C LEU A 93 -11.09 20.83 -11.17
N ASN A 94 -10.52 20.89 -9.97
CA ASN A 94 -9.52 21.89 -9.60
C ASN A 94 -8.18 21.63 -10.34
N GLU A 95 -7.29 22.63 -10.33
CA GLU A 95 -6.01 22.58 -11.08
C GLU A 95 -5.09 21.45 -10.59
N GLU A 96 -5.07 21.18 -9.28
CA GLU A 96 -4.24 20.14 -8.68
C GLU A 96 -4.69 18.73 -9.10
N GLN A 97 -5.99 18.46 -9.06
CA GLN A 97 -6.62 17.21 -9.51
C GLN A 97 -6.37 16.97 -11.00
N ARG A 98 -6.50 18.02 -11.84
CA ARG A 98 -6.18 17.93 -13.27
C ARG A 98 -4.73 17.57 -13.49
N THR A 99 -3.82 18.21 -12.76
CA THR A 99 -2.38 17.95 -12.84
C THR A 99 -2.07 16.49 -12.49
N ILE A 100 -2.68 15.94 -11.45
CA ILE A 100 -2.51 14.53 -11.05
C ILE A 100 -2.99 13.58 -12.16
N LEU A 101 -4.19 13.81 -12.69
CA LEU A 101 -4.74 12.99 -13.78
C LEU A 101 -3.90 13.07 -15.06
N TRP A 102 -3.42 14.27 -15.40
CA TRP A 102 -2.59 14.48 -16.58
C TRP A 102 -1.21 13.85 -16.42
N ALA A 103 -0.56 13.98 -15.26
CA ALA A 103 0.73 13.35 -15.01
C ALA A 103 0.65 11.81 -15.16
N GLU A 104 -0.41 11.19 -14.64
CA GLU A 104 -0.63 9.74 -14.76
C GLU A 104 -0.88 9.32 -16.23
N MET A 105 -1.65 10.11 -16.97
CA MET A 105 -1.94 9.83 -18.38
C MET A 105 -0.70 10.01 -19.25
N GLU A 106 0.04 11.09 -19.03
CA GLU A 106 1.25 11.45 -19.77
C GLU A 106 2.36 10.42 -19.56
N GLU A 107 2.59 9.96 -18.34
CA GLU A 107 3.61 8.94 -18.06
C GLU A 107 3.31 7.61 -18.79
N ASN A 108 2.05 7.18 -18.74
CA ASN A 108 1.61 5.97 -19.44
C ASN A 108 1.77 6.09 -20.96
N ASN A 109 1.41 7.25 -21.54
CA ASN A 109 1.56 7.50 -22.97
C ASN A 109 3.03 7.52 -23.39
N ARG A 110 3.88 8.26 -22.64
CA ARG A 110 5.33 8.31 -22.90
C ARG A 110 6.00 6.94 -22.80
N PHE A 111 5.56 6.07 -21.89
CA PHE A 111 6.06 4.70 -21.83
C PHE A 111 5.64 3.87 -23.05
N ASN A 112 4.38 3.99 -23.49
CA ASN A 112 3.90 3.30 -24.67
C ASN A 112 4.64 3.72 -25.94
N ASP A 113 4.91 5.01 -26.09
CA ASP A 113 5.64 5.54 -27.24
C ASP A 113 7.10 5.05 -27.26
N ARG A 114 7.76 5.02 -26.08
CA ARG A 114 9.09 4.41 -25.94
C ARG A 114 9.10 2.93 -26.31
N LEU A 115 8.05 2.18 -25.97
CA LEU A 115 7.96 0.77 -26.36
C LEU A 115 7.81 0.61 -27.88
N ARG A 116 6.91 1.37 -28.51
CA ARG A 116 6.76 1.35 -29.97
C ARG A 116 8.07 1.71 -30.68
N GLN A 117 8.73 2.75 -30.20
CA GLN A 117 10.05 3.15 -30.70
C GLN A 117 11.05 2.01 -30.52
N LEU A 118 11.15 1.42 -29.33
CA LEU A 118 12.04 0.30 -29.08
C LEU A 118 11.79 -0.86 -30.06
N PHE A 119 10.55 -1.30 -30.24
CA PHE A 119 10.24 -2.43 -31.11
C PHE A 119 10.39 -2.12 -32.61
N SER A 120 10.44 -0.84 -32.99
CA SER A 120 10.79 -0.40 -34.34
C SER A 120 12.30 -0.47 -34.65
N LEU A 121 13.16 -0.54 -33.63
CA LEU A 121 14.61 -0.66 -33.81
C LEU A 121 15.01 -2.10 -34.20
N PRO A 122 16.13 -2.28 -34.93
CA PRO A 122 16.70 -3.60 -35.16
C PRO A 122 17.09 -4.27 -33.84
N TYR A 123 17.12 -5.61 -33.83
CA TYR A 123 17.28 -6.38 -32.60
C TYR A 123 18.52 -5.99 -31.78
N GLU A 124 19.66 -5.76 -32.42
CA GLU A 124 20.90 -5.36 -31.72
C GLU A 124 20.75 -4.02 -30.99
N GLU A 125 20.10 -3.03 -31.61
CA GLU A 125 19.84 -1.73 -30.99
C GLU A 125 18.84 -1.84 -29.84
N ARG A 126 17.84 -2.74 -29.94
CA ARG A 126 16.92 -3.02 -28.83
C ARG A 126 17.66 -3.52 -27.60
N ILE A 127 18.60 -4.45 -27.78
CA ILE A 127 19.41 -4.97 -26.68
C ILE A 127 20.25 -3.86 -26.06
N LYS A 128 20.90 -3.03 -26.89
CA LYS A 128 21.68 -1.87 -26.42
C LYS A 128 20.83 -0.88 -25.62
N GLN A 129 19.61 -0.59 -26.08
CA GLN A 129 18.69 0.31 -25.36
C GLN A 129 18.24 -0.29 -24.03
N ILE A 130 17.96 -1.60 -23.98
CA ILE A 130 17.62 -2.31 -22.74
C ILE A 130 18.79 -2.29 -21.74
N ASP A 131 20.03 -2.45 -22.21
CA ASP A 131 21.21 -2.35 -21.34
C ASP A 131 21.35 -0.95 -20.73
N GLN A 132 21.10 0.10 -21.52
CA GLN A 132 21.06 1.47 -21.02
C GLN A 132 19.93 1.70 -20.00
N ASP A 133 18.74 1.12 -20.24
CA ASP A 133 17.65 1.16 -19.25
C ASP A 133 18.06 0.47 -17.95
N ILE A 134 18.75 -0.68 -18.03
CA ILE A 134 19.28 -1.38 -16.85
C ILE A 134 20.29 -0.50 -16.12
N ASP A 135 21.21 0.16 -16.81
CA ASP A 135 22.20 1.05 -16.20
C ASP A 135 21.52 2.23 -15.48
N ARG A 136 20.53 2.87 -16.11
CA ARG A 136 19.71 3.91 -15.49
C ARG A 136 19.01 3.41 -14.23
N MET A 137 18.43 2.21 -14.27
CA MET A 137 17.79 1.61 -13.10
C MET A 137 18.79 1.31 -11.97
N LEU A 138 19.98 0.82 -12.29
CA LEU A 138 21.04 0.56 -11.31
C LEU A 138 21.56 1.86 -10.69
N GLU A 139 21.71 2.91 -11.48
CA GLU A 139 22.11 4.23 -11.00
C GLU A 139 21.03 4.82 -10.09
N MET A 140 19.76 4.78 -10.49
CA MET A 140 18.65 5.22 -9.63
C MET A 140 18.58 4.40 -8.35
N ARG A 141 18.80 3.09 -8.42
CA ARG A 141 18.87 2.23 -7.24
C ARG A 141 20.01 2.64 -6.30
N ARG A 142 21.20 2.90 -6.84
CA ARG A 142 22.36 3.37 -6.06
C ARG A 142 22.07 4.71 -5.42
N LYS A 143 21.54 5.69 -6.17
CA LYS A 143 21.12 6.99 -5.63
C LYS A 143 20.06 6.82 -4.54
N PHE A 144 19.11 5.90 -4.70
CA PHE A 144 18.10 5.61 -3.70
C PHE A 144 18.69 4.97 -2.44
N GLU A 145 19.66 4.07 -2.59
CA GLU A 145 20.42 3.47 -1.48
C GLU A 145 21.27 4.51 -0.76
N GLU A 146 21.94 5.41 -1.48
CA GLU A 146 22.70 6.55 -0.92
C GLU A 146 21.80 7.52 -0.17
N MET A 147 20.69 7.95 -0.77
CA MET A 147 19.69 8.79 -0.09
C MET A 147 19.18 8.12 1.18
N ARG A 148 18.87 6.82 1.13
CA ARG A 148 18.43 6.05 2.30
C ARG A 148 19.50 6.00 3.40
N GLN A 149 20.79 5.91 3.04
CA GLN A 149 21.91 5.96 3.98
C GLN A 149 22.09 7.36 4.60
N GLN A 150 21.84 8.43 3.83
CA GLN A 150 21.90 9.82 4.31
C GLN A 150 20.72 10.22 5.22
N GLY A 151 19.92 9.26 5.68
CA GLY A 151 18.76 9.54 6.52
C GLY A 151 17.58 10.16 5.76
N PHE A 152 17.69 10.30 4.43
CA PHE A 152 16.55 10.62 3.59
C PHE A 152 15.64 9.37 3.58
N ARG A 153 14.71 9.34 4.54
CA ARG A 153 13.47 8.60 4.41
C ARG A 153 12.78 9.23 3.20
N GLY A 154 13.07 8.74 2.00
CA GLY A 154 12.53 9.29 0.75
C GLY A 154 11.03 9.53 0.84
N PRO A 155 10.44 10.42 0.03
CA PRO A 155 9.03 10.80 0.11
C PRO A 155 8.24 9.52 0.28
N ARG A 156 7.74 9.32 1.50
CA ARG A 156 7.41 8.03 2.10
C ARG A 156 6.72 7.16 1.05
N GLY A 157 7.51 6.33 0.37
CA GLY A 157 7.04 5.50 -0.73
C GLY A 157 5.83 4.75 -0.23
N GLY A 158 4.78 4.76 -1.04
CA GLY A 158 3.42 4.41 -0.63
C GLY A 158 3.37 3.21 0.32
N PRO A 159 2.47 3.24 1.30
CA PRO A 159 2.36 2.27 2.39
C PRO A 159 2.17 0.84 1.85
N GLY A 160 3.28 0.11 1.77
CA GLY A 160 3.34 -1.18 1.10
C GLY A 160 4.73 -1.81 1.21
N GLY A 161 5.27 -1.90 2.43
CA GLY A 161 6.52 -2.62 2.64
C GLY A 161 7.13 -2.28 3.98
N ASN A 162 6.86 -3.12 4.98
CA ASN A 162 7.53 -3.09 6.27
C ASN A 162 9.01 -3.48 6.02
N PRO A 163 10.00 -2.57 6.09
CA PRO A 163 11.39 -2.96 6.07
C PRO A 163 11.67 -3.52 7.46
N GLY A 164 11.76 -4.86 7.57
CA GLY A 164 12.18 -5.51 8.80
C GLY A 164 13.45 -4.84 9.31
N GLY A 165 13.37 -4.28 10.51
CA GLY A 165 14.49 -3.60 11.15
C GLY A 165 15.67 -4.56 11.36
N PRO A 166 16.91 -4.03 11.42
CA PRO A 166 18.08 -4.82 11.78
C PRO A 166 17.88 -5.35 13.20
N GLY A 167 18.14 -6.65 13.39
CA GLY A 167 18.02 -7.31 14.69
C GLY A 167 18.77 -6.56 15.78
N ALA A 168 18.07 -6.26 16.87
CA ALA A 168 18.71 -5.99 18.13
C ALA A 168 19.50 -7.24 18.55
N PRO A 169 20.75 -7.10 19.03
CA PRO A 169 21.53 -8.23 19.51
C PRO A 169 20.84 -8.87 20.71
N GLY A 170 20.76 -10.20 20.66
CA GLY A 170 19.94 -11.02 21.55
C GLY A 170 20.20 -10.81 23.04
N LYS A 171 19.13 -10.92 23.82
CA LYS A 171 19.22 -11.41 25.19
C LYS A 171 19.38 -12.93 25.13
N PRO A 172 20.38 -13.54 25.80
CA PRO A 172 20.47 -14.99 25.90
C PRO A 172 19.40 -15.47 26.87
N ASN A 173 18.33 -16.10 26.36
CA ASN A 173 17.41 -16.84 27.22
C ASN A 173 17.92 -18.28 27.34
N PHE A 174 18.69 -18.52 28.40
CA PHE A 174 19.03 -19.84 28.89
C PHE A 174 17.81 -20.49 29.55
N GLY A 175 17.66 -21.81 29.31
CA GLY A 175 17.08 -22.71 30.30
C GLY A 175 15.61 -23.09 30.08
N GLY A 176 15.40 -24.29 29.54
CA GLY A 176 14.07 -24.90 29.51
C GLY A 176 14.02 -26.18 28.68
N ALA A 177 14.82 -27.18 29.05
CA ALA A 177 14.78 -28.52 28.48
C ALA A 177 13.42 -29.18 28.80
N GLY A 178 12.76 -29.69 27.76
CA GLY A 178 11.63 -30.61 27.88
C GLY A 178 11.56 -31.51 26.65
N PRO A 179 11.65 -32.86 26.79
CA PRO A 179 11.53 -33.77 25.66
C PRO A 179 10.04 -34.09 25.44
N GLY A 180 9.43 -33.49 24.40
CA GLY A 180 8.01 -33.68 24.08
C GLY A 180 7.77 -33.82 22.57
N LYS A 181 7.63 -35.07 22.14
CA LYS A 181 7.04 -35.69 20.92
C LYS A 181 6.67 -34.81 19.69
N PRO A 182 6.94 -35.29 18.45
CA PRO A 182 6.46 -34.66 17.23
C PRO A 182 4.95 -34.88 17.05
N ASN A 183 4.19 -33.79 16.88
CA ASN A 183 2.80 -33.86 16.43
C ASN A 183 2.73 -33.41 14.95
N PRO A 184 2.31 -34.26 14.01
CA PRO A 184 2.10 -33.88 12.62
C PRO A 184 0.66 -33.41 12.42
N GLY A 185 0.49 -32.23 11.83
CA GLY A 185 -0.81 -31.74 11.37
C GLY A 185 -1.45 -30.74 12.30
N GLY A 186 -1.39 -29.46 11.92
CA GLY A 186 -2.05 -28.39 12.62
C GLY A 186 -1.85 -27.06 11.93
N PHE A 187 -2.65 -26.80 10.88
CA PHE A 187 -2.84 -25.47 10.32
C PHE A 187 -3.55 -24.60 11.37
N GLY A 188 -2.76 -23.94 12.22
CA GLY A 188 -3.24 -23.05 13.27
C GLY A 188 -2.77 -21.62 13.04
N ARG A 189 -3.69 -20.76 12.59
CA ARG A 189 -3.58 -19.31 12.77
C ARG A 189 -3.40 -19.00 14.26
N GLY A 190 -2.35 -18.26 14.61
CA GLY A 190 -2.12 -17.74 15.95
C GLY A 190 -1.82 -16.22 15.91
N PRO A 191 -2.50 -15.40 16.73
CA PRO A 191 -2.33 -13.95 16.78
C PRO A 191 -1.30 -13.52 17.83
N GLY A 192 -0.69 -12.34 17.64
CA GLY A 192 -0.12 -11.55 18.73
C GLY A 192 1.41 -11.62 18.90
N GLY A 193 2.04 -10.45 18.87
CA GLY A 193 3.45 -10.24 19.17
C GLY A 193 3.84 -8.77 19.05
N GLY A 194 3.20 -7.92 19.85
CA GLY A 194 3.52 -6.50 19.95
C GLY A 194 4.83 -6.27 20.71
N GLY A 195 5.75 -5.53 20.08
CA GLY A 195 6.93 -4.95 20.72
C GLY A 195 6.77 -3.44 20.87
N PRO A 196 7.14 -2.84 22.01
CA PRO A 196 6.95 -1.42 22.28
C PRO A 196 8.13 -0.56 21.80
N GLY A 197 7.81 0.66 21.37
CA GLY A 197 8.61 1.86 21.70
C GLY A 197 9.80 2.21 20.81
N GLY A 198 9.61 3.20 19.95
CA GLY A 198 10.69 4.05 19.44
C GLY A 198 10.10 5.31 18.78
N PRO A 199 10.19 6.50 19.40
CA PRO A 199 9.72 7.74 18.80
C PRO A 199 10.82 8.27 17.89
N GLN A 200 10.59 8.33 16.58
CA GLN A 200 11.48 9.06 15.70
C GLN A 200 10.71 9.94 14.72
N ALA A 201 10.61 11.19 15.15
CA ALA A 201 10.07 12.34 14.44
C ALA A 201 10.53 12.34 12.97
N GLY A 202 9.56 12.19 12.07
CA GLY A 202 9.70 12.51 10.66
C GLY A 202 9.24 13.94 10.41
N PRO A 203 9.60 14.52 9.26
CA PRO A 203 9.35 15.92 8.93
C PRO A 203 7.83 16.24 8.82
N PRO A 204 7.44 17.50 9.08
CA PRO A 204 6.04 17.92 9.07
C PRO A 204 5.51 17.96 7.63
N GLY A 205 4.54 17.09 7.32
CA GLY A 205 3.83 17.10 6.02
C GLY A 205 3.51 15.74 5.42
N ALA A 206 4.16 14.65 5.85
CA ALA A 206 3.85 13.30 5.37
C ALA A 206 2.97 12.54 6.39
N PHE A 207 1.66 12.44 6.10
CA PHE A 207 0.68 11.76 6.96
C PHE A 207 1.14 10.34 7.35
N PRO A 208 1.39 10.07 8.65
CA PRO A 208 1.88 8.78 9.08
C PRO A 208 0.75 7.77 9.20
N GLY A 209 0.80 6.68 8.43
CA GLY A 209 0.07 5.45 8.78
C GLY A 209 -0.97 4.93 7.80
N GLN A 210 -1.04 5.41 6.54
CA GLN A 210 -2.02 4.85 5.59
C GLN A 210 -1.76 3.41 5.14
N GLN A 211 -1.78 2.36 5.97
CA GLN A 211 -1.73 0.99 5.43
C GLN A 211 -2.86 0.80 4.41
N ARG A 212 -2.53 0.84 3.10
CA ARG A 212 -3.49 0.61 2.02
C ARG A 212 -4.06 -0.76 2.29
N ARG A 213 -5.38 -0.85 2.50
CA ARG A 213 -6.04 -2.14 2.66
C ARG A 213 -5.61 -3.00 1.47
N PRO A 214 -5.12 -4.23 1.70
CA PRO A 214 -4.83 -5.11 0.59
C PRO A 214 -6.11 -5.25 -0.22
N LEU A 215 -6.05 -4.87 -1.51
CA LEU A 215 -7.17 -4.97 -2.43
C LEU A 215 -7.78 -6.38 -2.32
N SER A 216 -9.11 -6.45 -2.27
CA SER A 216 -9.82 -7.73 -2.32
C SER A 216 -9.44 -8.50 -3.59
N SER A 217 -9.66 -9.82 -3.62
CA SER A 217 -9.41 -10.62 -4.83
C SER A 217 -10.24 -10.12 -6.01
N GLU A 218 -11.49 -9.73 -5.75
CA GLU A 218 -12.41 -9.20 -6.76
C GLU A 218 -11.94 -7.84 -7.30
N GLU A 219 -11.53 -6.90 -6.45
CA GLU A 219 -10.97 -5.62 -6.91
C GLU A 219 -9.68 -5.83 -7.71
N ARG A 220 -8.82 -6.78 -7.32
CA ARG A 220 -7.61 -7.13 -8.08
C ARG A 220 -7.93 -7.67 -9.47
N ASP A 221 -8.94 -8.53 -9.57
CA ASP A 221 -9.37 -9.07 -10.86
C ASP A 221 -10.08 -8.02 -11.71
N ARG A 222 -10.88 -7.11 -11.12
CA ARG A 222 -11.43 -5.94 -11.82
C ARG A 222 -10.33 -5.05 -12.37
N LEU A 223 -9.34 -4.69 -11.55
CA LEU A 223 -8.18 -3.90 -11.99
C LEU A 223 -7.38 -4.60 -13.09
N ARG A 224 -7.23 -5.93 -13.00
CA ARG A 224 -6.58 -6.75 -14.02
C ARG A 224 -7.35 -6.70 -15.34
N ARG A 225 -8.68 -6.84 -15.31
CA ARG A 225 -9.54 -6.74 -16.51
C ARG A 225 -9.46 -5.34 -17.12
N LEU A 226 -9.60 -4.31 -16.30
CA LEU A 226 -9.44 -2.93 -16.76
C LEU A 226 -8.13 -2.72 -17.48
N TYR A 227 -7.02 -3.10 -16.85
CA TYR A 227 -5.71 -2.97 -17.49
C TYR A 227 -5.63 -3.75 -18.83
N LEU A 228 -6.25 -4.93 -18.91
CA LEU A 228 -6.32 -5.71 -20.14
C LEU A 228 -7.15 -5.02 -21.22
N ASP A 229 -8.27 -4.39 -20.87
CA ASP A 229 -9.16 -3.71 -21.81
C ASP A 229 -8.53 -2.41 -22.34
N HIS A 230 -7.78 -1.69 -21.50
CA HIS A 230 -7.07 -0.47 -21.87
C HIS A 230 -5.75 -0.68 -22.64
N THR A 231 -5.28 -1.92 -22.80
CA THR A 231 -4.02 -2.20 -23.48
C THR A 231 -4.26 -3.06 -24.71
N SER A 232 -3.92 -2.52 -25.89
CA SER A 232 -4.08 -3.27 -27.15
C SER A 232 -3.34 -4.62 -27.05
N PRO A 233 -3.84 -5.70 -27.70
CA PRO A 233 -3.16 -6.99 -27.72
C PRO A 233 -1.68 -6.89 -28.11
N GLU A 234 -1.39 -6.03 -29.09
CA GLU A 234 -0.03 -5.73 -29.55
C GLU A 234 0.83 -5.05 -28.46
N MET A 235 0.30 -4.02 -27.78
CA MET A 235 1.00 -3.36 -26.67
C MET A 235 1.25 -4.31 -25.50
N ARG A 236 0.32 -5.24 -25.24
CA ARG A 236 0.51 -6.29 -24.22
C ARG A 236 1.66 -7.22 -24.60
N ALA A 237 1.71 -7.64 -25.86
CA ALA A 237 2.80 -8.46 -26.39
C ALA A 237 4.16 -7.74 -26.30
N MET A 238 4.22 -6.46 -26.70
CA MET A 238 5.41 -5.62 -26.55
C MET A 238 5.85 -5.49 -25.09
N ARG A 239 4.91 -5.25 -24.16
CA ARG A 239 5.21 -5.16 -22.71
C ARG A 239 5.70 -6.50 -22.14
N SER A 240 5.18 -7.63 -22.59
CA SER A 240 5.68 -8.95 -22.16
C SER A 240 7.07 -9.23 -22.72
N GLU A 241 7.31 -8.96 -24.00
CA GLU A 241 8.63 -9.14 -24.63
C GLU A 241 9.68 -8.21 -24.02
N TYR A 242 9.34 -6.94 -23.79
CA TYR A 242 10.25 -5.98 -23.11
C TYR A 242 10.66 -6.49 -21.73
N ARG A 243 9.69 -6.95 -20.92
CA ARG A 243 9.98 -7.53 -19.60
C ARG A 243 10.84 -8.78 -19.69
N ARG A 244 10.58 -9.66 -20.67
CA ARG A 244 11.38 -10.88 -20.92
C ARG A 244 12.83 -10.52 -21.24
N LEU A 245 13.05 -9.65 -22.24
CA LEU A 245 14.38 -9.22 -22.65
C LEU A 245 15.13 -8.52 -21.51
N MET A 246 14.44 -7.66 -20.75
CA MET A 246 15.04 -6.99 -19.60
C MET A 246 15.47 -7.99 -18.51
N GLN A 247 14.64 -8.98 -18.19
CA GLN A 247 15.01 -10.05 -17.24
C GLN A 247 16.19 -10.88 -17.74
N GLU A 248 16.19 -11.24 -19.02
CA GLU A 248 17.27 -12.01 -19.65
C GLU A 248 18.60 -11.24 -19.61
N ARG A 249 18.60 -9.95 -19.99
CA ARG A 249 19.80 -9.10 -19.94
C ARG A 249 20.28 -8.86 -18.52
N MET A 250 19.39 -8.68 -17.56
CA MET A 250 19.77 -8.59 -16.14
C MET A 250 20.44 -9.89 -15.66
N GLN A 251 19.89 -11.06 -16.00
CA GLN A 251 20.49 -12.37 -15.65
C GLN A 251 21.86 -12.55 -16.29
N GLN A 252 22.02 -12.21 -17.58
CA GLN A 252 23.31 -12.27 -18.28
C GLN A 252 24.37 -11.38 -17.63
N ARG A 253 23.96 -10.26 -17.04
CA ARG A 253 24.84 -9.35 -16.28
C ARG A 253 25.03 -9.77 -14.81
N GLY A 254 24.48 -10.90 -14.39
CA GLY A 254 24.54 -11.37 -12.99
C GLY A 254 23.71 -10.51 -12.02
N ILE A 255 22.83 -9.64 -12.54
CA ILE A 255 21.94 -8.81 -11.74
C ILE A 255 20.69 -9.64 -11.46
N SER A 256 20.69 -10.35 -10.32
CA SER A 256 19.46 -11.00 -9.88
C SER A 256 18.52 -9.94 -9.29
N PHE A 257 17.25 -9.94 -9.72
CA PHE A 257 16.19 -9.19 -9.04
C PHE A 257 15.77 -9.84 -7.70
N SER A 258 16.61 -10.74 -7.19
CA SER A 258 16.36 -11.52 -5.99
C SER A 258 16.42 -10.61 -4.77
N GLY A 259 15.27 -10.41 -4.13
CA GLY A 259 15.25 -10.26 -2.67
C GLY A 259 15.02 -8.87 -2.10
N GLY A 260 14.71 -7.86 -2.90
CA GLY A 260 14.14 -6.62 -2.36
C GLY A 260 12.69 -6.84 -1.93
N ARG A 261 12.44 -7.36 -0.71
CA ARG A 261 11.16 -7.20 0.00
C ARG A 261 10.89 -5.69 0.14
N GLY A 262 10.35 -5.05 -0.90
CA GLY A 262 10.23 -3.59 -0.90
C GLY A 262 9.61 -2.96 -2.14
N PHE A 263 9.56 -3.64 -3.29
CA PHE A 263 8.77 -3.18 -4.44
C PHE A 263 7.65 -4.18 -4.74
N GLY A 264 6.79 -4.38 -3.73
CA GLY A 264 5.59 -5.20 -3.82
C GLY A 264 4.50 -4.54 -4.64
N GLY A 265 4.59 -4.63 -5.97
CA GLY A 265 3.38 -4.94 -6.73
C GLY A 265 3.02 -6.41 -6.45
N PRO A 266 1.74 -6.77 -6.29
CA PRO A 266 1.35 -8.16 -6.07
C PRO A 266 1.96 -9.02 -7.17
N GLY A 267 2.65 -10.10 -6.80
CA GLY A 267 3.36 -10.97 -7.72
C GLY A 267 2.45 -11.46 -8.84
N PHE A 268 2.61 -10.87 -10.02
CA PHE A 268 2.12 -11.38 -11.30
C PHE A 268 3.18 -12.26 -11.97
N GLY A 269 3.87 -13.08 -11.16
CA GLY A 269 4.63 -14.19 -11.69
C GLY A 269 3.69 -15.40 -11.76
N PRO A 270 3.44 -16.00 -12.94
CA PRO A 270 2.83 -17.32 -12.96
C PRO A 270 3.78 -18.25 -12.23
N GLY A 271 3.31 -18.85 -11.14
CA GLY A 271 3.99 -19.95 -10.49
C GLY A 271 4.07 -21.14 -11.44
N PHE A 272 5.01 -21.10 -12.37
CA PHE A 272 5.57 -22.29 -12.99
C PHE A 272 6.52 -22.93 -11.95
N GLY A 273 5.91 -23.48 -10.90
CA GLY A 273 6.52 -24.56 -10.15
C GLY A 273 6.54 -25.77 -11.07
N GLY A 274 7.58 -25.86 -11.90
CA GLY A 274 7.86 -27.06 -12.66
C GLY A 274 8.02 -28.24 -11.69
N PRO A 275 7.37 -29.39 -11.93
CA PRO A 275 7.58 -30.57 -11.12
C PRO A 275 9.06 -30.97 -11.23
N GLY A 276 9.73 -31.05 -10.08
CA GLY A 276 11.07 -31.60 -9.97
C GLY A 276 11.06 -33.06 -10.41
N PHE A 277 11.44 -33.32 -11.65
CA PHE A 277 11.87 -34.64 -12.11
C PHE A 277 13.27 -34.90 -11.55
N GLY A 278 13.33 -35.37 -10.31
CA GLY A 278 14.55 -35.77 -9.62
C GLY A 278 14.41 -37.15 -9.01
N GLY A 279 14.14 -38.16 -9.85
CA GLY A 279 13.98 -39.56 -9.44
C GLY A 279 14.71 -40.49 -10.40
N GLY A 280 16.04 -40.38 -10.47
CA GLY A 280 16.88 -41.41 -11.08
C GLY A 280 17.43 -42.35 -10.00
N PRO A 281 17.23 -43.68 -10.11
CA PRO A 281 17.83 -44.62 -9.18
C PRO A 281 19.35 -44.70 -9.44
N ARG A 282 20.14 -44.49 -8.39
CA ARG A 282 21.54 -44.95 -8.40
C ARG A 282 21.55 -46.46 -8.14
N ARG A 283 22.32 -47.15 -8.97
CA ARG A 283 22.64 -48.58 -8.87
C ARG A 283 23.34 -48.90 -7.55
#